data_AF-A0A2X4UV15-F1
#
_entry.id   AF-A0A2X4UV15-F1
#
_cell.length_a   1.000
_cell.length_b   1.000
_cell.length_c   1.000
_cell.angle_alpha   90.00
_cell.angle_beta   90.00
_cell.angle_gamma   90.00
#
_symmetry.space_group_name_H-M   'P 1'
#
loop_
_entity.id
_entity.type
_entity.pdbx_description
1 polymer ?
#
loop_
_entity_poly.entity_id
_entity_poly.type
_entity_poly.pdbx_seq_one_letter_code
_entity_poly.pdbx_strand_id
1 'polypeptide(L)'
;MKKRILASLLVLGTAALSGCDDSKSESSPASVPTAPTSSSSSSSPASAPEAQTPAEPKMDDQEKAYLTSKKTSLYIKATNAFGSGPLDGTSSWPEKEKKVKAGIEKKDYRVVESFLYFSSRGHVRLKENLQLALKEDKITLDALDEKAEKLIAELDKLIPVWEKLEQYNKTKKFEDDNGAQGKEMMEIFTPAYNSVKALYADFGKDVSAAASEMKKQRMERYKQEGRLLELYSEESIELARGILHQFKSTKDFKNKEKVDAANALLAQLEEKLEAQIAEYKKAEEEGKNPSSYYKTINDQLINFIGDYRKARKSPNTWVEYMYNDFNRAVDANNNIR
;
A
#
# COMPACT_ATOMS: atom_id res chain seq x y z
N MET A 1 16.40 -1.40 -31.81
CA MET A 1 15.44 -2.03 -30.87
C MET A 1 15.22 -1.08 -29.70
N LYS A 2 14.01 -0.52 -29.55
CA LYS A 2 13.66 0.35 -28.41
C LYS A 2 13.31 -0.55 -27.22
N LYS A 3 14.21 -0.69 -26.24
CA LYS A 3 13.90 -1.34 -24.96
C LYS A 3 12.81 -0.52 -24.25
N ARG A 4 11.63 -1.12 -24.07
CA ARG A 4 10.55 -0.57 -23.26
C ARG A 4 10.98 -0.71 -21.80
N ILE A 5 11.19 0.42 -21.13
CA ILE A 5 11.52 0.48 -19.71
C ILE A 5 10.25 0.11 -18.94
N LEU A 6 10.25 -1.06 -18.31
CA LEU A 6 9.24 -1.49 -17.35
C LEU A 6 9.52 -0.77 -16.04
N ALA A 7 8.87 0.38 -15.85
CA ALA A 7 8.74 0.98 -14.54
C ALA A 7 7.57 0.26 -13.82
N SER A 8 7.89 -0.67 -12.93
CA SER A 8 6.94 -1.16 -11.94
C SER A 8 6.59 0.01 -11.02
N LEU A 9 5.52 0.72 -11.36
CA LEU A 9 4.91 1.75 -10.53
C LEU A 9 4.31 1.09 -9.30
N LEU A 10 5.08 1.03 -8.22
CA LEU A 10 4.50 0.94 -6.88
C LEU A 10 3.62 2.19 -6.70
N VAL A 11 2.39 2.01 -6.21
CA VAL A 11 1.38 3.08 -6.10
C VAL A 11 1.94 4.24 -5.24
N LEU A 12 2.32 5.30 -5.95
CA LEU A 12 2.93 6.53 -5.45
C LEU A 12 1.88 7.40 -4.73
N GLY A 13 1.98 7.46 -3.40
CA GLY A 13 1.31 8.50 -2.60
C GLY A 13 2.24 9.70 -2.44
N THR A 14 1.88 10.83 -3.05
CA THR A 14 2.54 12.13 -2.82
C THR A 14 1.95 12.77 -1.56
N ALA A 15 2.73 12.89 -0.49
CA ALA A 15 2.46 13.83 0.59
C ALA A 15 3.55 14.91 0.58
N ALA A 16 3.18 16.10 0.10
CA ALA A 16 3.99 17.29 0.27
C ALA A 16 3.84 17.76 1.72
N LEU A 17 4.95 17.82 2.46
CA LEU A 17 5.01 18.50 3.75
C LEU A 17 5.29 19.99 3.48
N SER A 18 4.30 20.84 3.80
CA SER A 18 4.48 22.26 4.05
C SER A 18 4.13 22.53 5.52
N GLY A 19 5.07 23.09 6.27
CA GLY A 19 4.89 23.46 7.68
C GLY A 19 4.73 24.96 7.91
N CYS A 20 4.45 25.28 9.17
CA CYS A 20 4.37 26.59 9.84
C CYS A 20 3.12 27.44 9.51
N ASP A 21 2.45 28.15 10.43
CA ASP A 21 2.75 28.45 11.84
C ASP A 21 1.51 28.96 12.61
N ASP A 22 1.66 29.00 13.93
CA ASP A 22 1.16 29.99 14.90
C ASP A 22 -0.32 30.07 15.39
N SER A 23 -0.47 29.68 16.67
CA SER A 23 -0.71 30.59 17.82
C SER A 23 -2.03 30.50 18.61
N LYS A 24 -1.83 30.68 19.93
CA LYS A 24 -2.73 31.15 21.00
C LYS A 24 -3.50 30.12 21.85
N SER A 25 -2.87 29.87 22.99
CA SER A 25 -3.47 29.65 24.31
C SER A 25 -4.55 30.67 24.66
N GLU A 26 -5.61 30.22 25.34
CA GLU A 26 -6.30 31.04 26.33
C GLU A 26 -6.93 30.19 27.44
N SER A 27 -6.99 30.83 28.60
CA SER A 27 -7.03 30.32 29.96
C SER A 27 -8.44 30.01 30.49
N SER A 28 -8.44 29.15 31.51
CA SER A 28 -9.53 28.90 32.49
C SER A 28 -10.15 30.19 33.08
N PRO A 29 -11.31 30.12 33.77
CA PRO A 29 -11.21 29.93 35.22
C PRO A 29 -12.32 29.12 35.92
N ALA A 30 -11.97 28.76 37.15
CA ALA A 30 -12.66 27.99 38.17
C ALA A 30 -13.92 28.64 38.77
N SER A 31 -14.72 27.82 39.47
CA SER A 31 -15.45 28.21 40.68
C SER A 31 -15.70 26.97 41.58
N VAL A 32 -15.36 27.13 42.86
CA VAL A 32 -15.42 26.17 44.00
C VAL A 32 -16.39 26.80 45.03
N PRO A 33 -16.56 26.30 46.28
CA PRO A 33 -17.14 25.06 46.83
C PRO A 33 -18.46 25.33 47.60
N THR A 34 -19.12 24.28 48.14
CA THR A 34 -19.63 24.30 49.54
C THR A 34 -20.03 22.90 50.01
N ALA A 35 -19.65 22.59 51.25
CA ALA A 35 -20.13 21.48 52.08
C ALA A 35 -20.78 22.10 53.35
N PRO A 36 -21.19 21.36 54.39
CA PRO A 36 -21.78 20.01 54.50
C PRO A 36 -23.09 20.03 55.31
N THR A 37 -23.95 19.00 55.26
CA THR A 37 -24.75 18.62 56.45
C THR A 37 -25.24 17.18 56.36
N SER A 38 -25.09 16.46 57.46
CA SER A 38 -25.49 15.09 57.73
C SER A 38 -26.78 15.07 58.56
N SER A 39 -27.73 14.16 58.24
CA SER A 39 -28.43 13.29 59.21
C SER A 39 -29.54 12.44 58.57
N SER A 40 -29.30 11.12 58.59
CA SER A 40 -30.17 9.99 58.95
C SER A 40 -31.59 9.77 58.36
N SER A 41 -31.66 8.60 57.69
CA SER A 41 -32.59 7.46 57.88
C SER A 41 -34.03 7.49 57.34
N SER A 42 -34.28 6.66 56.32
CA SER A 42 -35.25 5.56 56.41
C SER A 42 -35.08 4.57 55.25
N SER A 43 -35.02 3.29 55.61
CA SER A 43 -34.80 2.09 54.79
C SER A 43 -35.99 1.67 53.92
N SER A 44 -35.72 1.21 52.70
CA SER A 44 -36.52 0.22 51.97
C SER A 44 -35.66 -0.53 50.94
N PRO A 45 -35.99 -1.78 50.58
CA PRO A 45 -35.03 -2.87 50.47
C PRO A 45 -34.39 -3.05 49.09
N ALA A 46 -33.13 -3.51 49.16
CA ALA A 46 -32.29 -4.16 48.17
C ALA A 46 -32.93 -4.52 46.81
N SER A 47 -32.58 -3.74 45.78
CA SER A 47 -32.44 -4.28 44.42
C SER A 47 -31.10 -5.00 44.33
N ALA A 48 -31.13 -6.25 43.86
CA ALA A 48 -29.94 -7.04 43.60
C ALA A 48 -28.96 -6.27 42.69
N PRO A 49 -27.65 -6.33 42.93
CA PRO A 49 -26.70 -5.72 42.00
C PRO A 49 -26.80 -6.46 40.67
N GLU A 50 -27.17 -5.72 39.61
CA GLU A 50 -26.90 -6.15 38.25
C GLU A 50 -25.43 -6.55 38.19
N ALA A 51 -25.19 -7.82 37.85
CA ALA A 51 -23.86 -8.30 37.55
C ALA A 51 -23.32 -7.40 36.44
N GLN A 52 -22.36 -6.53 36.79
CA GLN A 52 -21.55 -5.83 35.81
C GLN A 52 -20.94 -6.91 34.93
N THR A 53 -21.44 -7.01 33.70
CA THR A 53 -20.74 -7.70 32.62
C THR A 53 -19.29 -7.21 32.69
N PRO A 54 -18.30 -8.11 32.82
CA PRO A 54 -16.90 -7.67 32.88
C PRO A 54 -16.65 -6.77 31.69
N ALA A 55 -16.30 -5.51 31.95
CA ALA A 55 -15.84 -4.61 30.91
C ALA A 55 -14.74 -5.37 30.16
N GLU A 56 -14.89 -5.49 28.84
CA GLU A 56 -13.88 -6.12 28.01
C GLU A 56 -12.51 -5.54 28.39
N PRO A 57 -11.48 -6.39 28.56
CA PRO A 57 -10.15 -5.90 28.89
C PRO A 57 -9.76 -4.88 27.82
N LYS A 58 -9.48 -3.65 28.25
CA LYS A 58 -8.99 -2.60 27.35
C LYS A 58 -7.70 -3.11 26.72
N MET A 59 -7.73 -3.32 25.40
CA MET A 59 -6.54 -3.65 24.61
C MET A 59 -5.45 -2.63 24.88
N ASP A 60 -4.23 -3.09 25.17
CA ASP A 60 -3.11 -2.20 25.41
C ASP A 60 -2.71 -1.45 24.11
N ASP A 61 -2.12 -0.26 24.24
CA ASP A 61 -1.79 0.59 23.09
C ASP A 61 -0.79 -0.08 22.12
N GLN A 62 0.05 -0.99 22.62
CA GLN A 62 1.04 -1.71 21.84
C GLN A 62 0.39 -2.85 21.03
N GLU A 63 -0.55 -3.59 21.62
CA GLU A 63 -1.37 -4.59 20.97
C GLU A 63 -2.25 -3.94 19.89
N LYS A 64 -2.85 -2.79 20.20
CA LYS A 64 -3.61 -2.00 19.21
C LYS A 64 -2.75 -1.59 18.02
N ALA A 65 -1.56 -1.06 18.28
CA ALA A 65 -0.63 -0.64 17.23
C ALA A 65 -0.15 -1.83 16.39
N TYR A 66 0.09 -2.98 17.02
CA TYR A 66 0.45 -4.23 16.34
C TYR A 66 -0.67 -4.71 15.42
N LEU A 67 -1.91 -4.82 15.93
CA LEU A 67 -3.06 -5.29 15.15
C LEU A 67 -3.38 -4.32 13.99
N THR A 68 -3.29 -3.01 14.23
CA THR A 68 -3.43 -1.99 13.18
C THR A 68 -2.39 -2.19 12.07
N SER A 69 -1.12 -2.42 12.45
CA SER A 69 -0.03 -2.69 11.51
C SER A 69 -0.26 -3.98 10.72
N LYS A 70 -0.71 -5.04 11.40
CA LYS A 70 -1.02 -6.34 10.81
C LYS A 70 -2.13 -6.22 9.78
N LYS A 71 -3.27 -5.61 10.12
CA LYS A 71 -4.40 -5.43 9.20
C LYS A 71 -4.03 -4.56 8.00
N THR A 72 -3.31 -3.45 8.22
CA THR A 72 -2.77 -2.62 7.14
C THR A 72 -1.85 -3.42 6.21
N SER A 73 -1.01 -4.30 6.76
CA SER A 73 -0.11 -5.15 5.97
C SER A 73 -0.84 -6.18 5.11
N LEU A 74 -1.99 -6.70 5.58
CA LEU A 74 -2.86 -7.56 4.78
C LEU A 74 -3.45 -6.80 3.59
N TYR A 75 -3.86 -5.54 3.76
CA TYR A 75 -4.30 -4.69 2.66
C TYR A 75 -3.17 -4.36 1.66
N ILE A 76 -1.96 -4.07 2.13
CA ILE A 76 -0.78 -3.91 1.26
C ILE A 76 -0.53 -5.18 0.44
N LYS A 77 -0.64 -6.36 1.06
CA LYS A 77 -0.50 -7.64 0.35
C LYS A 77 -1.57 -7.81 -0.72
N ALA A 78 -2.81 -7.44 -0.43
CA ALA A 78 -3.92 -7.49 -1.39
C ALA A 78 -3.63 -6.62 -2.63
N THR A 79 -3.16 -5.39 -2.44
CA THR A 79 -2.82 -4.48 -3.54
C THR A 79 -1.57 -4.93 -4.30
N ASN A 80 -0.54 -5.42 -3.61
CA ASN A 80 0.70 -5.87 -4.26
C ASN A 80 0.48 -7.13 -5.10
N ALA A 81 -0.34 -8.07 -4.65
CA ALA A 81 -0.66 -9.29 -5.41
C ALA A 81 -1.41 -9.01 -6.72
N PHE A 82 -2.06 -7.86 -6.83
CA PHE A 82 -2.77 -7.42 -8.03
C PHE A 82 -1.90 -6.56 -8.97
N GLY A 83 -0.92 -5.83 -8.42
CA GLY A 83 -0.24 -4.71 -9.09
C GLY A 83 1.10 -4.95 -9.80
N SER A 84 1.62 -6.17 -9.95
CA SER A 84 3.03 -6.36 -10.36
C SER A 84 3.30 -7.26 -11.58
N GLY A 85 2.60 -7.08 -12.71
CA GLY A 85 3.03 -7.80 -13.92
C GLY A 85 2.57 -7.22 -15.25
N PRO A 86 3.28 -7.54 -16.36
CA PRO A 86 2.88 -7.24 -17.75
C PRO A 86 1.56 -7.91 -18.20
N LEU A 87 0.85 -8.55 -17.27
CA LEU A 87 -0.55 -8.96 -17.39
C LEU A 87 -1.52 -7.80 -17.05
N ASP A 88 -1.01 -6.57 -16.87
CA ASP A 88 -1.77 -5.34 -16.62
C ASP A 88 -2.71 -4.92 -17.75
N GLY A 89 -3.31 -5.84 -18.52
CA GLY A 89 -4.18 -5.56 -19.67
C GLY A 89 -5.22 -4.41 -19.50
N THR A 90 -5.46 -3.98 -18.26
CA THR A 90 -5.93 -2.68 -17.72
C THR A 90 -5.30 -1.37 -18.26
N SER A 91 -3.99 -1.26 -18.54
CA SER A 91 -3.34 0.00 -18.97
C SER A 91 -3.74 0.38 -20.40
N SER A 92 -4.02 -0.64 -21.20
CA SER A 92 -4.61 -0.53 -22.54
C SER A 92 -6.14 -0.71 -22.53
N TRP A 93 -6.79 -0.86 -21.37
CA TRP A 93 -8.23 -1.13 -21.32
C TRP A 93 -9.07 -0.07 -22.03
N PRO A 94 -8.85 1.25 -21.88
CA PRO A 94 -9.63 2.24 -22.62
C PRO A 94 -9.51 2.10 -24.15
N GLU A 95 -8.34 1.69 -24.66
CA GLU A 95 -8.14 1.43 -26.09
C GLU A 95 -8.76 0.10 -26.52
N LYS A 96 -8.67 -0.93 -25.67
CA LYS A 96 -9.25 -2.25 -25.92
C LYS A 96 -10.77 -2.20 -25.87
N GLU A 97 -11.37 -1.50 -24.92
CA GLU A 97 -12.81 -1.27 -24.80
C GLU A 97 -13.35 -0.63 -26.09
N LYS A 98 -12.65 0.40 -26.61
CA LYS A 98 -13.00 1.01 -27.91
C LYS A 98 -12.94 0.01 -29.06
N LYS A 99 -11.90 -0.84 -29.13
CA LYS A 99 -11.77 -1.88 -30.16
C LYS A 99 -12.85 -2.94 -30.05
N VAL A 100 -13.18 -3.37 -28.84
CA VAL A 100 -14.23 -4.35 -28.58
C VAL A 100 -15.59 -3.79 -29.01
N LYS A 101 -15.92 -2.55 -28.59
CA LYS A 101 -17.15 -1.86 -29.02
C LYS A 101 -17.24 -1.76 -30.55
N ALA A 102 -16.18 -1.29 -31.21
CA ALA A 102 -16.15 -1.15 -32.66
C ALA A 102 -16.24 -2.50 -33.40
N GLY A 103 -15.67 -3.57 -32.86
CA GLY A 103 -15.79 -4.90 -33.47
C GLY A 103 -17.19 -5.50 -33.27
N ILE A 104 -17.81 -5.31 -32.11
CA ILE A 104 -19.22 -5.71 -31.88
C ILE A 104 -20.15 -5.00 -32.87
N GLU A 105 -19.98 -3.69 -33.09
CA GLU A 105 -20.75 -2.92 -34.09
C GLU A 105 -20.57 -3.46 -35.52
N LYS A 106 -19.37 -3.93 -35.85
CA LYS A 106 -19.02 -4.52 -37.15
C LYS A 106 -19.32 -6.01 -37.27
N LYS A 107 -19.91 -6.63 -36.23
CA LYS A 107 -20.12 -8.09 -36.15
C LYS A 107 -18.83 -8.91 -36.25
N ASP A 108 -17.69 -8.33 -35.87
CA ASP A 108 -16.38 -9.01 -35.81
C ASP A 108 -16.11 -9.48 -34.37
N TYR A 109 -16.74 -10.58 -33.96
CA TYR A 109 -16.71 -11.04 -32.56
C TYR A 109 -15.37 -11.62 -32.10
N ARG A 110 -14.45 -11.88 -33.03
CA ARG A 110 -13.05 -12.26 -32.73
C ARG A 110 -12.29 -11.17 -31.95
N VAL A 111 -12.76 -9.93 -31.97
CA VAL A 111 -12.19 -8.86 -31.13
C VAL A 111 -12.39 -9.13 -29.65
N VAL A 112 -13.45 -9.88 -29.28
CA VAL A 112 -13.74 -10.27 -27.89
C VAL A 112 -12.80 -11.39 -27.46
N GLU A 113 -12.55 -12.37 -28.35
CA GLU A 113 -11.60 -13.47 -28.15
C GLU A 113 -10.17 -12.96 -27.95
N SER A 114 -9.69 -12.09 -28.86
CA SER A 114 -8.35 -11.49 -28.78
C SER A 114 -8.17 -10.58 -27.55
N PHE A 115 -9.26 -10.07 -26.98
CA PHE A 115 -9.24 -9.24 -25.79
C PHE A 115 -9.13 -10.07 -24.49
N LEU A 116 -9.77 -11.24 -24.40
CA LEU A 116 -9.93 -12.01 -23.17
C LEU A 116 -8.88 -13.11 -22.93
N TYR A 117 -7.72 -13.03 -23.58
CA TYR A 117 -6.55 -13.85 -23.23
C TYR A 117 -6.04 -13.60 -21.79
N PHE A 118 -6.66 -12.69 -21.03
CA PHE A 118 -6.36 -12.40 -19.63
C PHE A 118 -7.36 -13.11 -18.72
N SER A 119 -6.83 -13.85 -17.74
CA SER A 119 -7.59 -14.65 -16.78
C SER A 119 -8.14 -13.80 -15.63
N SER A 120 -9.30 -14.19 -15.07
CA SER A 120 -9.87 -13.63 -13.84
C SER A 120 -9.00 -13.82 -12.59
N ARG A 121 -7.98 -14.71 -12.63
CA ARG A 121 -7.14 -15.11 -11.48
C ARG A 121 -6.61 -13.97 -10.62
N GLY A 122 -6.18 -12.86 -11.24
CA GLY A 122 -5.70 -11.69 -10.49
C GLY A 122 -6.80 -11.07 -9.61
N HIS A 123 -8.01 -10.97 -10.15
CA HIS A 123 -9.19 -10.43 -9.47
C HIS A 123 -9.68 -11.37 -8.36
N VAL A 124 -9.63 -12.68 -8.60
CA VAL A 124 -9.92 -13.71 -7.58
C VAL A 124 -8.95 -13.57 -6.40
N ARG A 125 -7.63 -13.50 -6.66
CA ARG A 125 -6.62 -13.32 -5.61
C ARG A 125 -6.78 -12.01 -4.85
N LEU A 126 -7.13 -10.92 -5.55
CA LEU A 126 -7.43 -9.64 -4.90
C LEU A 126 -8.61 -9.82 -3.92
N LYS A 127 -9.72 -10.39 -4.38
CA LYS A 127 -10.90 -10.67 -3.55
C LYS A 127 -10.53 -11.50 -2.31
N GLU A 128 -9.82 -12.61 -2.50
CA GLU A 128 -9.41 -13.50 -1.41
C GLU A 128 -8.55 -12.77 -0.37
N ASN A 129 -7.58 -11.97 -0.80
CA ASN A 129 -6.71 -11.22 0.11
C ASN A 129 -7.46 -10.11 0.87
N LEU A 130 -8.42 -9.43 0.22
CA LEU A 130 -9.28 -8.45 0.90
C LEU A 130 -10.16 -9.13 1.95
N GLN A 131 -10.71 -10.31 1.64
CA GLN A 131 -11.48 -11.10 2.61
C GLN A 131 -10.62 -11.57 3.79
N LEU A 132 -9.35 -11.93 3.54
CA LEU A 132 -8.41 -12.26 4.62
C LEU A 132 -8.13 -11.06 5.52
N ALA A 133 -8.01 -9.85 4.97
CA ALA A 133 -7.83 -8.64 5.74
C ALA A 133 -9.06 -8.29 6.60
N LEU A 134 -10.27 -8.43 6.03
CA LEU A 134 -11.53 -8.17 6.75
C LEU A 134 -11.84 -9.19 7.85
N LYS A 135 -11.24 -10.39 7.79
CA LYS A 135 -11.34 -11.39 8.87
C LYS A 135 -10.57 -11.02 10.14
N GLU A 136 -9.67 -10.04 10.08
CA GLU A 136 -9.06 -9.47 11.29
C GLU A 136 -10.09 -8.53 11.93
N ASP A 137 -10.85 -9.08 12.88
CA ASP A 137 -11.99 -8.43 13.56
C ASP A 137 -11.59 -7.80 14.90
N LYS A 138 -10.40 -8.11 15.42
CA LYS A 138 -9.86 -7.50 16.65
C LYS A 138 -9.53 -6.02 16.50
N ILE A 139 -9.47 -5.51 15.28
CA ILE A 139 -9.24 -4.09 14.99
C ILE A 139 -10.02 -3.69 13.73
N THR A 140 -10.63 -2.51 13.75
CA THR A 140 -11.35 -1.96 12.59
C THR A 140 -10.58 -0.80 11.99
N LEU A 141 -10.47 -0.78 10.66
CA LEU A 141 -9.94 0.36 9.89
C LEU A 141 -11.08 0.92 9.04
N ASP A 142 -12.12 1.47 9.69
CA ASP A 142 -13.45 1.75 9.11
C ASP A 142 -13.44 2.20 7.64
N ALA A 143 -12.66 3.24 7.30
CA ALA A 143 -12.60 3.76 5.93
C ALA A 143 -11.99 2.78 4.92
N LEU A 144 -10.96 2.02 5.32
CA LEU A 144 -10.35 0.98 4.48
C LEU A 144 -11.24 -0.26 4.39
N ASP A 145 -11.86 -0.64 5.50
CA ASP A 145 -12.73 -1.81 5.59
C ASP A 145 -13.96 -1.61 4.68
N GLU A 146 -14.61 -0.44 4.76
CA GLU A 146 -15.75 -0.08 3.90
C GLU A 146 -15.38 -0.09 2.41
N LYS A 147 -14.20 0.44 2.05
CA LYS A 147 -13.72 0.43 0.66
C LYS A 147 -13.38 -0.98 0.19
N ALA A 148 -12.80 -1.82 1.05
CA ALA A 148 -12.50 -3.21 0.75
C ALA A 148 -13.79 -4.01 0.50
N GLU A 149 -14.82 -3.80 1.32
CA GLU A 149 -16.15 -4.42 1.14
C GLU A 149 -16.80 -4.01 -0.18
N LYS A 150 -16.81 -2.70 -0.50
CA LYS A 150 -17.31 -2.20 -1.78
C LYS A 150 -16.57 -2.82 -2.97
N LEU A 151 -15.25 -2.93 -2.87
CA LEU A 151 -14.43 -3.54 -3.91
C LEU A 151 -14.73 -5.05 -4.06
N ILE A 152 -14.91 -5.78 -2.96
CA ILE A 152 -15.32 -7.20 -2.99
C ILE A 152 -16.69 -7.35 -3.66
N ALA A 153 -17.66 -6.50 -3.33
CA ALA A 153 -19.00 -6.56 -3.91
C ALA A 153 -19.00 -6.35 -5.44
N GLU A 154 -18.13 -5.48 -5.96
CA GLU A 154 -17.97 -5.29 -7.40
C GLU A 154 -17.18 -6.43 -8.05
N LEU A 155 -16.21 -7.01 -7.36
CA LEU A 155 -15.51 -8.23 -7.79
C LEU A 155 -16.48 -9.42 -7.90
N ASP A 156 -17.46 -9.54 -7.00
CA ASP A 156 -18.50 -10.56 -7.03
C ASP A 156 -19.42 -10.46 -8.26
N LYS A 157 -19.61 -9.25 -8.78
CA LYS A 157 -20.35 -9.03 -10.03
C LYS A 157 -19.48 -9.32 -11.26
N LEU A 158 -18.20 -8.92 -11.21
CA LEU A 158 -17.28 -9.01 -12.33
C LEU A 158 -16.80 -10.45 -12.62
N ILE A 159 -16.32 -11.16 -11.59
CA ILE A 159 -15.63 -12.44 -11.75
C ILE A 159 -16.49 -13.48 -12.48
N PRO A 160 -17.78 -13.71 -12.13
CA PRO A 160 -18.59 -14.72 -12.79
C PRO A 160 -18.82 -14.43 -14.28
N VAL A 161 -19.03 -13.16 -14.64
CA VAL A 161 -19.20 -12.76 -16.05
C VAL A 161 -17.89 -12.89 -16.81
N TRP A 162 -16.76 -12.53 -16.20
CA TRP A 162 -15.45 -12.72 -16.81
C TRP A 162 -15.19 -14.20 -17.11
N GLU A 163 -15.40 -15.09 -16.16
CA GLU A 163 -15.15 -16.53 -16.33
C GLU A 163 -16.05 -17.14 -17.42
N LYS A 164 -17.32 -16.73 -17.48
CA LYS A 164 -18.23 -17.12 -18.57
C LYS A 164 -17.75 -16.61 -19.93
N LEU A 165 -17.33 -15.35 -20.01
CA LEU A 165 -16.75 -14.75 -21.21
C LEU A 165 -15.47 -15.50 -21.64
N GLU A 166 -14.59 -15.84 -20.69
CA GLU A 166 -13.37 -16.60 -20.95
C GLU A 166 -13.69 -17.99 -21.52
N GLN A 167 -14.67 -18.69 -20.94
CA GLN A 167 -15.12 -20.00 -21.43
C GLN A 167 -15.77 -19.90 -22.81
N TYR A 168 -16.66 -18.92 -23.02
CA TYR A 168 -17.36 -18.68 -24.29
C TYR A 168 -16.36 -18.46 -25.44
N ASN A 169 -15.32 -17.66 -25.20
CA ASN A 169 -14.28 -17.43 -26.20
C ASN A 169 -13.37 -18.66 -26.40
N LYS A 170 -12.93 -19.32 -25.32
CA LYS A 170 -12.10 -20.55 -25.41
C LYS A 170 -12.78 -21.67 -26.20
N THR A 171 -14.09 -21.80 -26.07
CA THR A 171 -14.91 -22.80 -26.77
C THR A 171 -15.40 -22.33 -28.13
N LYS A 172 -15.04 -21.10 -28.54
CA LYS A 172 -15.47 -20.48 -29.80
C LYS A 172 -16.98 -20.44 -30.02
N LYS A 173 -17.77 -20.40 -28.95
CA LYS A 173 -19.24 -20.36 -29.04
C LYS A 173 -19.80 -19.15 -29.79
N PHE A 174 -18.98 -18.11 -29.97
CA PHE A 174 -19.31 -16.98 -30.84
C PHE A 174 -19.51 -17.37 -32.31
N GLU A 175 -18.97 -18.51 -32.75
CA GLU A 175 -19.20 -19.05 -34.10
C GLU A 175 -20.62 -19.62 -34.23
N ASP A 176 -21.21 -20.13 -33.14
CA ASP A 176 -22.53 -20.76 -33.12
C ASP A 176 -23.67 -19.73 -33.07
N ASP A 177 -23.49 -18.64 -32.33
CA ASP A 177 -24.52 -17.63 -32.07
C ASP A 177 -24.23 -16.27 -32.73
N ASN A 178 -23.22 -16.22 -33.59
CA ASN A 178 -22.72 -14.99 -34.19
C ASN A 178 -22.52 -13.90 -33.13
N GLY A 179 -21.90 -14.24 -32.00
CA GLY A 179 -21.48 -13.30 -30.97
C GLY A 179 -22.58 -12.73 -30.06
N ALA A 180 -23.81 -13.23 -30.15
CA ALA A 180 -24.95 -12.68 -29.42
C ALA A 180 -24.75 -12.74 -27.90
N GLN A 181 -24.40 -13.90 -27.34
CA GLN A 181 -24.16 -14.05 -25.90
C GLN A 181 -22.91 -13.28 -25.44
N GLY A 182 -21.88 -13.22 -26.29
CA GLY A 182 -20.69 -12.41 -26.03
C GLY A 182 -21.03 -10.94 -25.83
N LYS A 183 -21.93 -10.38 -26.67
CA LYS A 183 -22.39 -8.99 -26.54
C LYS A 183 -23.12 -8.75 -25.22
N GLU A 184 -24.09 -9.59 -24.87
CA GLU A 184 -24.86 -9.47 -23.62
C GLU A 184 -23.94 -9.51 -22.39
N MET A 185 -22.98 -10.44 -22.36
CA MET A 185 -22.02 -10.51 -21.27
C MET A 185 -21.09 -9.28 -21.23
N MET A 186 -20.70 -8.72 -22.39
CA MET A 186 -19.86 -7.52 -22.45
C MET A 186 -20.55 -6.25 -21.93
N GLU A 187 -21.88 -6.16 -22.06
CA GLU A 187 -22.70 -5.08 -21.48
C GLU A 187 -22.68 -5.10 -19.95
N ILE A 188 -22.51 -6.28 -19.33
CA ILE A 188 -22.35 -6.44 -17.88
C ILE A 188 -20.89 -6.29 -17.47
N PHE A 189 -19.97 -6.89 -18.24
CA PHE A 189 -18.54 -6.91 -17.95
C PHE A 189 -17.95 -5.50 -17.92
N THR A 190 -18.21 -4.69 -18.95
CA THR A 190 -17.57 -3.37 -19.12
C THR A 190 -17.82 -2.42 -17.94
N PRO A 191 -19.06 -2.19 -17.48
CA PRO A 191 -19.31 -1.33 -16.33
C PRO A 191 -18.72 -1.92 -15.04
N ALA A 192 -18.87 -3.23 -14.77
CA ALA A 192 -18.31 -3.86 -13.58
C ALA A 192 -16.77 -3.76 -13.53
N TYR A 193 -16.12 -3.97 -14.67
CA TYR A 193 -14.66 -3.84 -14.79
C TYR A 193 -14.19 -2.41 -14.55
N ASN A 194 -14.88 -1.42 -15.14
CA ASN A 194 -14.57 -0.01 -14.92
C ASN A 194 -14.78 0.41 -13.45
N SER A 195 -15.82 -0.10 -12.81
CA SER A 195 -16.12 0.09 -11.39
C SER A 195 -15.01 -0.47 -10.49
N VAL A 196 -14.64 -1.75 -10.68
CA VAL A 196 -13.52 -2.40 -9.96
C VAL A 196 -12.22 -1.62 -10.15
N LYS A 197 -11.91 -1.19 -11.38
CA LYS A 197 -10.69 -0.40 -11.66
C LYS A 197 -10.66 0.91 -10.88
N ALA A 198 -11.78 1.64 -10.84
CA ALA A 198 -11.88 2.91 -10.13
C ALA A 198 -11.75 2.71 -8.61
N LEU A 199 -12.50 1.75 -8.05
CA LEU A 199 -12.45 1.41 -6.63
C LEU A 199 -11.08 0.92 -6.20
N TYR A 200 -10.43 0.06 -7.00
CA TYR A 200 -9.08 -0.42 -6.72
C TYR A 200 -8.06 0.73 -6.70
N ALA A 201 -8.13 1.66 -7.65
CA ALA A 201 -7.23 2.81 -7.70
C ALA A 201 -7.44 3.75 -6.51
N ASP A 202 -8.68 3.95 -6.07
CA ASP A 202 -9.01 4.75 -4.90
C ASP A 202 -8.57 4.07 -3.59
N PHE A 203 -8.91 2.79 -3.43
CA PHE A 203 -8.48 1.96 -2.31
C PHE A 203 -6.95 1.91 -2.16
N GLY A 204 -6.22 1.75 -3.27
CA GLY A 204 -4.76 1.73 -3.27
C GLY A 204 -4.13 3.03 -2.77
N LYS A 205 -4.76 4.20 -2.98
CA LYS A 205 -4.27 5.47 -2.43
C LYS A 205 -4.38 5.49 -0.91
N ASP A 206 -5.51 5.07 -0.38
CA ASP A 206 -5.75 5.07 1.06
C ASP A 206 -4.89 4.04 1.78
N VAL A 207 -4.70 2.85 1.18
CA VAL A 207 -3.77 1.84 1.71
C VAL A 207 -2.36 2.41 1.76
N SER A 208 -1.91 3.10 0.71
CA SER A 208 -0.60 3.78 0.71
C SER A 208 -0.50 4.87 1.78
N ALA A 209 -1.56 5.65 2.00
CA ALA A 209 -1.61 6.67 3.04
C ALA A 209 -1.52 6.05 4.45
N ALA A 210 -2.32 5.01 4.72
CA ALA A 210 -2.30 4.29 5.98
C ALA A 210 -0.95 3.61 6.22
N ALA A 211 -0.35 3.01 5.20
CA ALA A 211 0.98 2.43 5.29
C ALA A 211 2.06 3.46 5.64
N SER A 212 1.96 4.67 5.06
CA SER A 212 2.86 5.79 5.36
C SER A 212 2.73 6.25 6.81
N GLU A 213 1.51 6.43 7.29
CA GLU A 213 1.26 6.83 8.68
C GLU A 213 1.73 5.76 9.68
N MET A 214 1.43 4.49 9.43
CA MET A 214 1.91 3.38 10.27
C MET A 214 3.43 3.30 10.31
N LYS A 215 4.08 3.60 9.18
CA LYS A 215 5.53 3.70 9.14
C LYS A 215 6.04 4.86 9.97
N LYS A 216 5.45 6.05 9.85
CA LYS A 216 5.82 7.23 10.65
C LYS A 216 5.71 6.95 12.15
N GLN A 217 4.59 6.39 12.60
CA GLN A 217 4.38 6.02 14.00
C GLN A 217 5.41 5.00 14.50
N ARG A 218 5.75 4.01 13.67
CA ARG A 218 6.75 3.00 14.01
C ARG A 218 8.16 3.60 14.15
N MET A 219 8.55 4.50 13.25
CA MET A 219 9.83 5.21 13.36
C MET A 219 9.88 6.10 14.61
N GLU A 220 8.79 6.77 14.95
CA GLU A 220 8.70 7.56 16.18
C GLU A 220 8.82 6.67 17.43
N ARG A 221 8.17 5.49 17.45
CA ARG A 221 8.38 4.50 18.52
C ARG A 221 9.83 4.05 18.62
N TYR A 222 10.48 3.70 17.51
CA TYR A 222 11.89 3.31 17.53
C TYR A 222 12.78 4.41 18.12
N LYS A 223 12.49 5.67 17.79
CA LYS A 223 13.20 6.82 18.36
C LYS A 223 13.00 6.92 19.87
N GLN A 224 11.77 6.78 20.36
CA GLN A 224 11.45 6.85 21.79
C GLN A 224 12.02 5.67 22.59
N GLU A 225 12.03 4.48 21.99
CA GLU A 225 12.57 3.25 22.56
C GLU A 225 14.11 3.15 22.47
N GLY A 226 14.79 4.12 21.82
CA GLY A 226 16.24 4.08 21.59
C GLY A 226 16.69 2.97 20.63
N ARG A 227 15.78 2.46 19.80
CA ARG A 227 16.01 1.42 18.79
C ARG A 227 16.59 2.01 17.51
N LEU A 228 17.81 2.54 17.64
CA LEU A 228 18.46 3.34 16.62
C LEU A 228 18.82 2.53 15.36
N LEU A 229 19.17 1.25 15.49
CA LEU A 229 19.44 0.37 14.34
C LEU A 229 18.21 0.25 13.43
N GLU A 230 17.04 0.01 14.02
CA GLU A 230 15.76 -0.09 13.31
C GLU A 230 15.35 1.25 12.71
N LEU A 231 15.48 2.33 13.49
CA LEU A 231 15.19 3.68 13.04
C LEU A 231 16.00 4.05 11.79
N TYR A 232 17.34 3.94 11.87
CA TYR A 232 18.21 4.36 10.77
C TYR A 232 18.07 3.47 9.53
N SER A 233 17.75 2.18 9.72
CA SER A 233 17.43 1.29 8.60
C SER A 233 16.14 1.73 7.88
N GLU A 234 15.11 2.11 8.63
CA GLU A 234 13.85 2.59 8.05
C GLU A 234 13.96 3.96 7.40
N GLU A 235 14.68 4.89 8.01
CA GLU A 235 14.95 6.22 7.46
C GLU A 235 15.73 6.11 6.14
N SER A 236 16.76 5.24 6.10
CA SER A 236 17.54 5.01 4.87
C SER A 236 16.66 4.52 3.72
N ILE A 237 15.73 3.60 3.98
CA ILE A 237 14.79 3.12 2.96
C ILE A 237 13.85 4.24 2.48
N GLU A 238 13.38 5.12 3.37
CA GLU A 238 12.53 6.26 2.93
C GLU A 238 13.30 7.28 2.12
N LEU A 239 14.53 7.58 2.49
CA LEU A 239 15.37 8.51 1.75
C LEU A 239 15.64 7.98 0.35
N ALA A 240 15.97 6.69 0.22
CA ALA A 240 16.11 6.04 -1.08
C ALA A 240 14.82 6.05 -1.90
N ARG A 241 13.66 5.81 -1.26
CA ARG A 241 12.35 5.93 -1.92
C ARG A 241 12.08 7.36 -2.38
N GLY A 242 12.39 8.35 -1.56
CA GLY A 242 12.24 9.78 -1.88
C GLY A 242 13.09 10.19 -3.08
N ILE A 243 14.30 9.63 -3.22
CA ILE A 243 15.15 9.80 -4.40
C ILE A 243 14.45 9.23 -5.64
N LEU A 244 13.94 7.99 -5.57
CA LEU A 244 13.19 7.38 -6.68
C LEU A 244 11.97 8.22 -7.10
N HIS A 245 11.24 8.78 -6.12
CA HIS A 245 10.03 9.57 -6.36
C HIS A 245 10.29 10.86 -7.17
N GLN A 246 11.52 11.36 -7.23
CA GLN A 246 11.86 12.49 -8.08
C GLN A 246 11.75 12.13 -9.58
N PHE A 247 11.94 10.86 -9.93
CA PHE A 247 12.10 10.40 -11.31
C PHE A 247 10.95 9.49 -11.76
N LYS A 248 9.97 10.08 -12.45
CA LYS A 248 8.84 9.38 -13.09
C LYS A 248 9.22 8.78 -14.44
N SER A 249 10.31 9.25 -15.05
CA SER A 249 10.85 8.73 -16.31
C SER A 249 12.35 8.98 -16.43
N THR A 250 13.04 8.30 -17.35
CA THR A 250 14.48 8.55 -17.62
C THR A 250 14.78 9.97 -18.09
N LYS A 251 13.78 10.71 -18.59
CA LYS A 251 13.94 12.13 -18.96
C LYS A 251 14.12 13.03 -17.74
N ASP A 252 13.56 12.63 -16.59
CA ASP A 252 13.63 13.43 -15.36
C ASP A 252 15.07 13.55 -14.83
N PHE A 253 15.95 12.61 -15.16
CA PHE A 253 17.39 12.68 -14.80
C PHE A 253 18.13 13.84 -15.47
N LYS A 254 17.53 14.47 -16.48
CA LYS A 254 18.04 15.68 -17.13
C LYS A 254 17.46 16.96 -16.54
N ASN A 255 16.47 16.86 -15.66
CA ASN A 255 15.88 18.02 -14.99
C ASN A 255 16.73 18.37 -13.76
N LYS A 256 17.32 19.57 -13.76
CA LYS A 256 18.21 20.03 -12.69
C LYS A 256 17.54 20.07 -11.33
N GLU A 257 16.34 20.63 -11.22
CA GLU A 257 15.63 20.76 -9.93
C GLU A 257 15.35 19.40 -9.30
N LYS A 258 14.93 18.43 -10.11
CA LYS A 258 14.70 17.05 -9.65
C LYS A 258 15.97 16.36 -9.19
N VAL A 259 17.07 16.57 -9.92
CA VAL A 259 18.39 16.04 -9.54
C VAL A 259 18.89 16.70 -8.26
N ASP A 260 18.71 18.01 -8.10
CA ASP A 260 19.11 18.73 -6.90
C ASP A 260 18.30 18.27 -5.67
N ALA A 261 16.97 18.10 -5.82
CA ALA A 261 16.11 17.53 -4.78
C ALA A 261 16.54 16.09 -4.40
N ALA A 262 16.84 15.26 -5.39
CA ALA A 262 17.36 13.90 -5.14
C ALA A 262 18.75 13.92 -4.46
N ASN A 263 19.63 14.88 -4.80
CA ASN A 263 20.94 14.99 -4.17
C ASN A 263 20.84 15.44 -2.70
N ALA A 264 19.86 16.27 -2.34
CA ALA A 264 19.62 16.65 -0.95
C ALA A 264 19.20 15.45 -0.09
N LEU A 265 18.37 14.56 -0.65
CA LEU A 265 17.98 13.30 0.00
C LEU A 265 19.15 12.30 0.03
N LEU A 266 19.98 12.28 -1.02
CA LEU A 266 21.18 11.42 -1.07
C LEU A 266 22.14 11.72 0.07
N ALA A 267 22.39 12.99 0.37
CA ALA A 267 23.30 13.37 1.46
C ALA A 267 22.82 12.84 2.82
N GLN A 268 21.50 12.95 3.09
CA GLN A 268 20.89 12.38 4.29
C GLN A 268 20.97 10.85 4.28
N LEU A 269 20.78 10.21 3.12
CA LEU A 269 20.86 8.75 3.01
C LEU A 269 22.26 8.25 3.38
N GLU A 270 23.31 8.92 2.88
CA GLU A 270 24.69 8.56 3.20
C GLU A 270 24.98 8.65 4.70
N GLU A 271 24.56 9.74 5.34
CA GLU A 271 24.67 9.91 6.80
C GLU A 271 23.93 8.80 7.57
N LYS A 272 22.71 8.47 7.16
CA LYS A 272 21.91 7.44 7.84
C LYS A 272 22.45 6.04 7.65
N LEU A 273 23.06 5.73 6.50
CA LEU A 273 23.72 4.44 6.30
C LEU A 273 24.98 4.30 7.17
N GLU A 274 25.73 5.37 7.39
CA GLU A 274 26.87 5.39 8.32
C GLU A 274 26.41 5.21 9.77
N ALA A 275 25.36 5.92 10.19
CA ALA A 275 24.79 5.77 11.52
C ALA A 275 24.23 4.35 11.75
N GLN A 276 23.56 3.79 10.73
CA GLN A 276 22.98 2.44 10.78
C GLN A 276 24.05 1.37 10.97
N ILE A 277 25.16 1.43 10.22
CA ILE A 277 26.23 0.43 10.35
C ILE A 277 27.01 0.59 11.67
N ALA A 278 27.09 1.81 12.21
CA ALA A 278 27.68 2.05 13.53
C ALA A 278 26.85 1.40 14.65
N GLU A 279 25.53 1.59 14.65
CA GLU A 279 24.63 0.93 15.61
C GLU A 279 24.63 -0.59 15.47
N TYR A 280 24.73 -1.09 14.23
CA TYR A 280 24.85 -2.52 13.98
C TYR A 280 26.13 -3.09 14.63
N LYS A 281 27.30 -2.44 14.44
CA LYS A 281 28.57 -2.88 15.05
C LYS A 281 28.53 -2.81 16.57
N LYS A 282 27.98 -1.72 17.10
CA LYS A 282 27.79 -1.56 18.55
C LYS A 282 26.93 -2.69 19.12
N ALA A 283 25.85 -3.08 18.44
CA ALA A 283 25.04 -4.22 18.86
C ALA A 283 25.84 -5.53 18.88
N GLU A 284 26.66 -5.81 17.86
CA GLU A 284 27.55 -6.98 17.85
C GLU A 284 28.56 -6.95 19.02
N GLU A 285 29.16 -5.80 19.31
CA GLU A 285 30.11 -5.61 20.43
C GLU A 285 29.44 -5.81 21.80
N GLU A 286 28.18 -5.42 21.94
CA GLU A 286 27.35 -5.66 23.12
C GLU A 286 26.86 -7.12 23.23
N GLY A 287 27.30 -8.00 22.32
CA GLY A 287 26.89 -9.41 22.28
C GLY A 287 25.44 -9.62 21.84
N LYS A 288 24.79 -8.58 21.32
CA LYS A 288 23.50 -8.73 20.64
C LYS A 288 23.79 -9.35 19.28
N ASN A 289 22.97 -10.31 18.86
CA ASN A 289 23.08 -10.93 17.54
C ASN A 289 22.05 -10.27 16.59
N PRO A 290 22.29 -9.05 16.08
CA PRO A 290 21.36 -8.40 15.17
C PRO A 290 21.21 -9.23 13.89
N SER A 291 20.02 -9.17 13.30
CA SER A 291 19.76 -9.87 12.03
C SER A 291 20.72 -9.41 10.93
N SER A 292 21.30 -10.37 10.19
CA SER A 292 22.20 -10.08 9.07
C SER A 292 21.51 -9.32 7.92
N TYR A 293 20.17 -9.34 7.89
CA TYR A 293 19.39 -8.54 6.95
C TYR A 293 19.62 -7.03 7.12
N TYR A 294 20.03 -6.53 8.30
CA TYR A 294 20.42 -5.12 8.46
C TYR A 294 21.65 -4.75 7.63
N LYS A 295 22.66 -5.63 7.55
CA LYS A 295 23.79 -5.43 6.63
C LYS A 295 23.34 -5.50 5.17
N THR A 296 22.45 -6.44 4.86
CA THR A 296 21.90 -6.55 3.50
C THR A 296 21.20 -5.26 3.08
N ILE A 297 20.38 -4.65 3.94
CA ILE A 297 19.77 -3.33 3.66
C ILE A 297 20.85 -2.29 3.36
N ASN A 298 21.88 -2.21 4.20
CA ASN A 298 22.97 -1.25 4.02
C ASN A 298 23.69 -1.42 2.67
N ASP A 299 24.14 -2.66 2.38
CA ASP A 299 24.87 -2.99 1.16
C ASP A 299 24.05 -2.69 -0.11
N GLN A 300 22.76 -3.05 -0.11
CA GLN A 300 21.88 -2.77 -1.25
C GLN A 300 21.66 -1.26 -1.42
N LEU A 301 21.51 -0.49 -0.34
CA LEU A 301 21.36 0.96 -0.44
C LEU A 301 22.66 1.67 -0.83
N ILE A 302 23.84 1.13 -0.50
CA ILE A 302 25.12 1.60 -1.05
C ILE A 302 25.18 1.36 -2.56
N ASN A 303 24.77 0.18 -3.04
CA ASN A 303 24.71 -0.11 -4.47
C ASN A 303 23.72 0.81 -5.20
N PHE A 304 22.54 1.02 -4.60
CA PHE A 304 21.54 1.99 -5.06
C PHE A 304 22.15 3.39 -5.24
N ILE A 305 22.93 3.88 -4.28
CA ILE A 305 23.62 5.18 -4.38
C ILE A 305 24.59 5.20 -5.57
N GLY A 306 25.38 4.13 -5.73
CA GLY A 306 26.29 3.97 -6.86
C GLY A 306 25.55 4.02 -8.20
N ASP A 307 24.43 3.32 -8.31
CA ASP A 307 23.65 3.24 -9.54
C ASP A 307 22.82 4.48 -9.81
N TYR A 308 22.34 5.19 -8.78
CA TYR A 308 21.80 6.54 -8.92
C TYR A 308 22.84 7.48 -9.55
N ARG A 309 24.07 7.47 -9.03
CA ARG A 309 25.16 8.32 -9.55
C ARG A 309 25.48 8.00 -11.02
N LYS A 310 25.42 6.72 -11.42
CA LYS A 310 25.58 6.30 -12.82
C LYS A 310 24.36 6.63 -13.69
N ALA A 311 23.14 6.51 -13.15
CA ALA A 311 21.89 6.83 -13.83
C ALA A 311 21.79 8.32 -14.18
N ARG A 312 22.33 9.22 -13.37
CA ARG A 312 22.46 10.65 -13.73
C ARG A 312 23.23 10.87 -15.05
N LYS A 313 24.19 9.99 -15.37
CA LYS A 313 24.99 10.06 -16.60
C LYS A 313 24.35 9.28 -17.74
N SER A 314 23.86 8.07 -17.44
CA SER A 314 23.33 7.12 -18.43
C SER A 314 22.03 6.46 -17.93
N PRO A 315 20.90 7.20 -17.92
CA PRO A 315 19.68 6.75 -17.23
C PRO A 315 19.05 5.52 -17.89
N ASN A 316 19.15 5.38 -19.22
CA ASN A 316 18.60 4.22 -19.93
C ASN A 316 19.35 2.90 -19.62
N THR A 317 20.50 2.97 -18.96
CA THR A 317 21.31 1.80 -18.59
C THR A 317 21.15 1.46 -17.11
N TRP A 318 21.16 2.47 -16.25
CA TRP A 318 21.36 2.25 -14.80
C TRP A 318 20.10 2.38 -13.95
N VAL A 319 19.01 2.96 -14.48
CA VAL A 319 17.77 3.13 -13.71
C VAL A 319 17.20 1.79 -13.26
N GLU A 320 17.24 0.76 -14.09
CA GLU A 320 16.76 -0.58 -13.73
C GLU A 320 17.55 -1.18 -12.55
N TYR A 321 18.87 -1.04 -12.55
CA TYR A 321 19.70 -1.53 -11.44
C TYR A 321 19.41 -0.78 -10.14
N MET A 322 19.26 0.54 -10.22
CA MET A 322 18.85 1.38 -9.08
C MET A 322 17.50 0.89 -8.49
N TYR A 323 16.50 0.59 -9.32
CA TYR A 323 15.23 0.01 -8.82
C TYR A 323 15.41 -1.39 -8.21
N ASN A 324 16.24 -2.24 -8.81
CA ASN A 324 16.50 -3.59 -8.31
C ASN A 324 17.16 -3.59 -6.93
N ASP A 325 18.16 -2.74 -6.72
CA ASP A 325 18.86 -2.62 -5.43
C ASP A 325 17.93 -2.06 -4.35
N PHE A 326 17.10 -1.06 -4.68
CA PHE A 326 16.07 -0.57 -3.77
C PHE A 326 15.08 -1.68 -3.36
N ASN A 327 14.58 -2.45 -4.33
CA ASN A 327 13.64 -3.53 -4.05
C ASN A 327 14.26 -4.61 -3.16
N ARG A 328 15.53 -4.98 -3.39
CA ARG A 328 16.26 -5.92 -2.52
C ARG A 328 16.44 -5.40 -1.10
N ALA A 329 16.67 -4.10 -0.92
CA ALA A 329 16.72 -3.48 0.40
C ALA A 329 15.35 -3.56 1.11
N VAL A 330 14.25 -3.31 0.38
CA VAL A 330 12.89 -3.46 0.90
C VAL A 330 12.59 -4.91 1.28
N ASP A 331 12.96 -5.88 0.45
CA ASP A 331 12.78 -7.29 0.72
C ASP A 331 13.56 -7.74 1.97
N ALA A 332 14.82 -7.31 2.11
CA ALA A 332 15.62 -7.57 3.29
C ALA A 332 14.96 -7.00 4.56
N ASN A 333 14.44 -5.77 4.49
CA ASN A 333 13.71 -5.15 5.60
C ASN A 333 12.40 -5.86 5.95
N ASN A 334 11.72 -6.45 4.96
CA ASN A 334 10.53 -7.26 5.21
C ASN A 334 10.86 -8.59 5.92
N ASN A 335 12.08 -9.11 5.78
CA ASN A 335 12.52 -10.33 6.49
C ASN A 335 13.00 -10.08 7.93
N ILE A 336 13.11 -8.82 8.35
CA ILE A 336 13.42 -8.43 9.73
C ILE A 336 12.15 -8.35 10.59
N ARG A 337 11.01 -8.09 9.96
CA ARG A 337 9.72 -7.83 10.59
C ARG A 337 8.88 -9.09 10.70
#